data_AF-A0A5D9CBH4-F1
#
_entry.id   AF-A0A5D9CBH4-F1
#
_cell.length_a   1.000
_cell.length_b   1.000
_cell.length_c   1.000
_cell.angle_alpha   90.00
_cell.angle_beta   90.00
_cell.angle_gamma   90.00
#
_symmetry.space_group_name_H-M   'P 1'
#
loop_
_entity.id
_entity.type
_entity.pdbx_description
1 polymer ?
#
loop_
_entity_poly.entity_id
_entity_poly.type
_entity_poly.pdbx_seq_one_letter_code
_entity_poly.pdbx_strand_id
1 'polypeptide(L)'
;MKRSALSLATVLLLVACARGEKAELPANAVAAENLAAEVQEEAAAADNAAQAVLPTDAWVGKWIGVEGLVLDVQKAGEPGKYMLGVTLLDGTKSYEGTADGEVIRFTRDGRPESVRAATGDETGLKWLAGKQNCLMIQQGEGFCRDDLTPKAPVAK
;
A
#
# COMPACT_ATOMS: atom_id res chain seq x y z
N MET A 1 -13.08 27.00 -47.42
CA MET A 1 -13.78 26.11 -48.38
C MET A 1 -13.52 24.69 -47.90
N LYS A 2 -14.44 23.76 -47.57
CA LYS A 2 -15.86 23.57 -47.87
C LYS A 2 -16.43 22.47 -46.91
N ARG A 3 -17.50 22.82 -46.17
CA ARG A 3 -18.75 22.06 -45.85
C ARG A 3 -18.74 20.73 -45.05
N SER A 4 -19.20 20.84 -43.80
CA SER A 4 -20.43 20.25 -43.19
C SER A 4 -20.80 18.78 -43.41
N ALA A 5 -21.10 18.08 -42.30
CA ALA A 5 -22.40 17.42 -42.10
C ALA A 5 -22.69 17.18 -40.60
N LEU A 6 -23.80 17.77 -40.17
CA LEU A 6 -24.49 17.62 -38.89
C LEU A 6 -25.27 16.28 -38.91
N SER A 7 -25.37 15.54 -37.81
CA SER A 7 -26.41 14.52 -37.65
C SER A 7 -26.88 14.48 -36.20
N LEU A 8 -28.15 14.85 -36.06
CA LEU A 8 -28.97 14.89 -34.86
C LEU A 8 -29.99 13.75 -35.00
N ALA A 9 -30.11 12.85 -34.03
CA ALA A 9 -31.27 11.95 -33.92
C ALA A 9 -31.47 11.45 -32.49
N THR A 10 -32.54 11.97 -31.89
CA THR A 10 -33.15 11.65 -30.60
C THR A 10 -34.02 10.40 -30.71
N VAL A 11 -34.28 9.68 -29.59
CA VAL A 11 -35.61 9.27 -29.06
C VAL A 11 -35.53 7.98 -28.22
N LEU A 12 -36.04 8.09 -26.99
CA LEU A 12 -36.36 7.05 -25.99
C LEU A 12 -37.41 6.04 -26.49
N LEU A 13 -37.32 4.78 -26.04
CA LEU A 13 -38.49 3.92 -25.79
C LEU A 13 -38.34 3.13 -24.49
N LEU A 14 -39.27 3.35 -23.55
CA LEU A 14 -39.64 2.49 -22.43
C LEU A 14 -40.88 1.70 -22.86
N VAL A 15 -40.89 0.36 -22.72
CA VAL A 15 -42.13 -0.45 -22.75
C VAL A 15 -42.06 -1.57 -21.71
N ALA A 16 -43.19 -1.72 -21.01
CA ALA A 16 -43.43 -2.45 -19.78
C ALA A 16 -44.06 -3.85 -19.97
N CYS A 17 -43.99 -4.63 -18.89
CA CYS A 17 -44.84 -5.75 -18.43
C CYS A 17 -45.38 -6.77 -19.44
N ALA A 18 -44.83 -7.98 -19.37
CA ALA A 18 -45.54 -9.19 -19.79
C ALA A 18 -46.31 -9.78 -18.60
N ARG A 19 -47.63 -9.90 -18.78
CA ARG A 19 -48.59 -10.62 -17.93
C ARG A 19 -48.98 -11.90 -18.67
N GLY A 20 -48.90 -13.06 -18.02
CA GLY A 20 -49.34 -14.33 -18.57
C GLY A 20 -49.55 -15.35 -17.47
N GLU A 21 -50.80 -15.74 -17.26
CA GLU A 21 -51.28 -16.69 -16.26
C GLU A 21 -51.81 -17.95 -16.96
N LYS A 22 -51.81 -19.07 -16.23
CA LYS A 22 -52.43 -20.41 -16.43
C LYS A 22 -51.47 -21.57 -16.77
N ALA A 23 -51.36 -22.52 -15.85
CA ALA A 23 -52.09 -23.81 -15.94
C ALA A 23 -51.86 -24.66 -14.67
N GLU A 24 -52.92 -25.34 -14.24
CA GLU A 24 -53.04 -26.14 -13.01
C GLU A 24 -52.26 -27.48 -13.01
N LEU A 25 -52.03 -27.97 -11.79
CA LEU A 25 -51.30 -29.18 -11.37
C LEU A 25 -51.97 -30.51 -11.76
N PRO A 26 -51.22 -31.62 -11.69
CA PRO A 26 -51.66 -32.72 -10.84
C PRO A 26 -50.60 -33.21 -9.83
N ALA A 27 -51.10 -34.00 -8.87
CA ALA A 27 -50.57 -34.22 -7.54
C ALA A 27 -49.52 -35.36 -7.39
N ASN A 28 -48.87 -35.33 -6.23
CA ASN A 28 -48.30 -36.42 -5.43
C ASN A 28 -47.13 -37.25 -5.98
N ALA A 29 -45.89 -36.90 -5.60
CA ALA A 29 -44.87 -37.86 -5.17
C ALA A 29 -43.59 -37.16 -4.65
N VAL A 30 -43.36 -37.31 -3.35
CA VAL A 30 -42.09 -37.45 -2.61
C VAL A 30 -40.76 -36.88 -3.15
N ALA A 31 -40.06 -36.30 -2.18
CA ALA A 31 -38.61 -36.19 -2.03
C ALA A 31 -37.92 -34.94 -2.58
N ALA A 32 -37.30 -34.24 -1.62
CA ALA A 32 -36.11 -33.41 -1.78
C ALA A 32 -36.26 -32.11 -2.59
N GLU A 33 -36.87 -31.10 -1.97
CA GLU A 33 -36.63 -29.70 -2.33
C GLU A 33 -36.12 -28.94 -1.09
N ASN A 34 -34.90 -29.27 -0.69
CA ASN A 34 -34.02 -28.40 0.08
C ASN A 34 -32.62 -28.57 -0.53
N LEU A 35 -32.47 -28.27 -1.82
CA LEU A 35 -31.16 -28.08 -2.45
C LEU A 35 -31.35 -27.42 -3.83
N ALA A 36 -31.67 -26.13 -3.81
CA ALA A 36 -31.21 -25.19 -4.83
C ALA A 36 -30.87 -23.92 -4.03
N ALA A 37 -29.58 -23.68 -3.74
CA ALA A 37 -28.71 -23.01 -4.69
C ALA A 37 -29.31 -21.61 -4.99
N GLU A 38 -28.72 -20.48 -4.62
CA GLU A 38 -27.32 -20.18 -4.35
C GLU A 38 -27.30 -18.91 -3.50
N VAL A 39 -26.47 -18.94 -2.45
CA VAL A 39 -26.06 -17.78 -1.67
C VAL A 39 -25.44 -16.73 -2.59
N GLN A 40 -26.24 -15.74 -2.98
CA GLN A 40 -25.76 -14.46 -3.48
C GLN A 40 -26.18 -13.38 -2.50
N GLU A 41 -25.52 -13.38 -1.35
CA GLU A 41 -25.44 -12.23 -0.46
C GLU A 41 -24.09 -12.34 0.28
N GLU A 42 -22.99 -12.31 -0.45
CA GLU A 42 -21.64 -12.12 0.10
C GLU A 42 -20.86 -11.23 -0.88
N ALA A 43 -21.30 -9.99 -1.03
CA ALA A 43 -20.54 -8.94 -1.71
C ALA A 43 -20.72 -7.60 -0.99
N ALA A 44 -20.64 -7.63 0.33
CA ALA A 44 -20.49 -6.44 1.17
C ALA A 44 -19.73 -6.74 2.46
N ALA A 45 -18.78 -7.68 2.42
CA ALA A 45 -17.96 -8.05 3.56
C ALA A 45 -16.53 -8.44 3.16
N ALA A 46 -15.83 -7.55 2.43
CA ALA A 46 -14.39 -7.67 2.27
C ALA A 46 -13.68 -6.32 2.08
N ASP A 47 -14.29 -5.21 2.50
CA ASP A 47 -13.62 -3.89 2.43
C ASP A 47 -12.90 -3.52 3.75
N ASN A 48 -12.66 -4.52 4.59
CA ASN A 48 -11.77 -4.46 5.74
C ASN A 48 -10.95 -5.76 5.82
N ALA A 49 -10.34 -6.15 4.69
CA ALA A 49 -9.16 -6.99 4.78
C ALA A 49 -8.16 -6.22 5.63
N ALA A 50 -7.94 -6.66 6.87
CA ALA A 50 -6.90 -6.13 7.73
C ALA A 50 -5.58 -6.25 6.95
N GLN A 51 -5.16 -5.15 6.34
CA GLN A 51 -3.92 -5.10 5.56
C GLN A 51 -2.81 -5.55 6.50
N ALA A 52 -2.06 -6.59 6.11
CA ALA A 52 -1.00 -7.12 6.93
C ALA A 52 -0.02 -5.98 7.27
N VAL A 53 0.14 -5.70 8.56
CA VAL A 53 1.04 -4.64 9.01
C VAL A 53 2.45 -5.07 8.68
N LEU A 54 3.09 -4.34 7.76
CA LEU A 54 4.46 -4.65 7.34
C LEU A 54 5.45 -4.15 8.39
N PRO A 55 6.58 -4.85 8.64
CA PRO A 55 7.60 -4.39 9.57
C PRO A 55 8.08 -2.96 9.28
N THR A 56 8.18 -2.60 8.00
CA THR A 56 8.58 -1.29 7.49
C THR A 56 7.60 -0.16 7.83
N ASP A 57 6.33 -0.46 8.14
CA ASP A 57 5.35 0.56 8.55
C ASP A 57 5.75 1.27 9.83
N ALA A 58 6.43 0.58 10.74
CA ALA A 58 6.92 1.18 11.96
C ALA A 58 8.20 2.03 11.74
N TRP A 59 8.59 2.29 10.49
CA TRP A 59 9.58 3.30 10.14
C TRP A 59 8.97 4.64 9.72
N VAL A 60 7.65 4.73 9.57
CA VAL A 60 6.97 5.98 9.20
C VAL A 60 7.34 7.12 10.16
N GLY A 61 7.53 8.32 9.59
CA GLY A 61 7.96 9.56 10.23
C GLY A 61 9.43 9.91 9.98
N LYS A 62 9.92 10.93 10.69
CA LYS A 62 11.27 11.48 10.54
C LYS A 62 12.33 10.74 11.36
N TRP A 63 13.50 10.55 10.77
CA TRP A 63 14.71 9.98 11.36
C TRP A 63 15.85 10.97 11.17
N ILE A 64 16.68 11.15 12.21
CA ILE A 64 17.65 12.25 12.27
C ILE A 64 19.07 11.70 12.11
N GLY A 65 19.80 12.19 11.12
CA GLY A 65 21.22 11.93 10.94
C GLY A 65 22.09 13.06 11.49
N VAL A 66 23.39 12.94 11.24
CA VAL A 66 24.36 13.98 11.62
C VAL A 66 24.14 15.25 10.80
N GLU A 67 24.62 16.41 11.25
CA GLU A 67 24.71 17.63 10.42
C GLU A 67 23.39 18.06 9.74
N GLY A 68 22.23 17.74 10.32
CA GLY A 68 20.93 18.10 9.76
C GLY A 68 20.42 17.16 8.67
N LEU A 69 21.07 16.00 8.45
CA LEU A 69 20.56 14.93 7.60
C LEU A 69 19.22 14.42 8.14
N VAL A 70 18.27 14.14 7.26
CA VAL A 70 16.94 13.63 7.63
C VAL A 70 16.48 12.56 6.64
N LEU A 71 15.89 11.49 7.16
CA LEU A 71 15.07 10.56 6.38
C LEU A 71 13.63 10.66 6.89
N ASP A 72 12.72 11.11 6.04
CA ASP A 72 11.29 11.14 6.32
C ASP A 72 10.60 10.03 5.53
N VAL A 73 9.96 9.10 6.24
CA VAL A 73 9.26 7.96 5.64
C VAL A 73 7.77 8.20 5.75
N GLN A 74 7.06 8.28 4.63
CA GLN A 74 5.61 8.45 4.59
C GLN A 74 4.96 7.28 3.86
N LYS A 75 3.75 6.87 4.27
CA LYS A 75 2.95 5.91 3.49
C LYS A 75 2.50 6.55 2.18
N ALA A 76 2.42 5.76 1.10
CA ALA A 76 2.05 6.27 -0.22
C ALA A 76 1.07 5.33 -0.95
N GLY A 77 -0.21 5.68 -1.00
CA GLY A 77 -1.21 4.91 -1.76
C GLY A 77 -1.49 3.53 -1.13
N GLU A 78 -0.81 2.50 -1.60
CA GLU A 78 -1.04 1.09 -1.25
C GLU A 78 -0.16 0.63 -0.06
N PRO A 79 -0.54 -0.46 0.65
CA PRO A 79 0.30 -1.06 1.67
C PRO A 79 1.70 -1.43 1.15
N GLY A 80 2.72 -1.09 1.93
CA GLY A 80 4.12 -1.32 1.55
C GLY A 80 4.68 -0.35 0.52
N LYS A 81 3.91 0.64 0.07
CA LYS A 81 4.42 1.74 -0.74
C LYS A 81 4.70 2.95 0.15
N TYR A 82 5.84 3.59 -0.08
CA TYR A 82 6.31 4.72 0.71
C TYR A 82 6.81 5.86 -0.16
N MET A 83 6.68 7.08 0.36
CA MET A 83 7.42 8.24 -0.12
C MET A 83 8.57 8.51 0.86
N LEU A 84 9.79 8.55 0.35
CA LEU A 84 11.01 8.75 1.11
C LEU A 84 11.55 10.15 0.83
N GLY A 85 11.48 11.05 1.80
CA GLY A 85 12.18 12.33 1.77
C GLY A 85 13.57 12.19 2.37
N VAL A 86 14.62 12.32 1.56
CA VAL A 86 16.01 12.21 2.00
C VAL A 86 16.65 13.60 1.90
N THR A 87 16.99 14.17 3.05
CA THR A 87 17.77 15.41 3.17
C THR A 87 19.22 15.05 3.42
N LEU A 88 20.06 15.38 2.44
CA LEU A 88 21.52 15.32 2.53
C LEU A 88 22.12 16.74 2.58
N LEU A 89 23.45 16.83 2.65
CA LEU A 89 24.16 18.12 2.66
C LEU A 89 23.96 18.93 1.37
N ASP A 90 23.65 18.26 0.25
CA ASP A 90 23.37 18.89 -1.05
C ASP A 90 21.90 19.27 -1.25
N GLY A 91 21.01 18.89 -0.32
CA GLY A 91 19.60 19.24 -0.34
C GLY A 91 18.66 18.07 -0.08
N THR A 92 17.36 18.31 -0.30
CA THR A 92 16.30 17.31 -0.11
C THR A 92 15.81 16.76 -1.43
N LYS A 93 15.73 15.43 -1.53
CA LYS A 93 15.15 14.72 -2.68
C LYS A 93 14.11 13.71 -2.19
N SER A 94 13.15 13.38 -3.06
CA SER A 94 12.07 12.44 -2.75
C SER A 94 12.13 11.21 -3.66
N TYR A 95 11.85 10.04 -3.10
CA TYR A 95 11.89 8.77 -3.82
C TYR A 95 10.67 7.90 -3.49
N GLU A 96 10.15 7.20 -4.49
CA GLU A 96 9.16 6.15 -4.27
C GLU A 96 9.87 4.88 -3.78
N GLY A 97 9.40 4.36 -2.65
CA GLY A 97 9.89 3.14 -2.03
C GLY A 97 8.84 2.03 -2.02
N THR A 98 9.31 0.78 -2.04
CA THR A 98 8.47 -0.42 -1.87
C THR A 98 9.07 -1.33 -0.81
N ALA A 99 8.25 -1.81 0.13
CA ALA A 99 8.63 -2.83 1.10
C ALA A 99 9.06 -4.12 0.39
N ASP A 100 10.18 -4.68 0.83
CA ASP A 100 10.62 -6.03 0.52
C ASP A 100 11.11 -6.68 1.82
N GLY A 101 10.23 -7.43 2.48
CA GLY A 101 10.48 -7.99 3.80
C GLY A 101 10.79 -6.91 4.84
N GLU A 102 12.05 -6.90 5.31
CA GLU A 102 12.54 -5.96 6.33
C GLU A 102 13.31 -4.78 5.75
N VAL A 103 13.18 -4.48 4.46
CA VAL A 103 13.79 -3.30 3.82
C VAL A 103 12.78 -2.53 2.97
N ILE A 104 13.06 -1.26 2.70
CA ILE A 104 12.36 -0.49 1.67
C ILE A 104 13.30 -0.30 0.49
N ARG A 105 13.00 -0.91 -0.66
CA ARG A 105 13.76 -0.71 -1.90
C ARG A 105 13.29 0.54 -2.63
N PHE A 106 14.23 1.27 -3.22
CA PHE A 106 13.94 2.42 -4.06
C PHE A 106 15.06 2.62 -5.10
N THR A 107 14.85 3.50 -6.06
CA THR A 107 15.87 3.84 -7.08
C THR A 107 16.32 5.27 -6.90
N ARG A 108 17.62 5.50 -6.80
CA ARG A 108 18.25 6.82 -6.74
C ARG A 108 19.28 6.96 -7.85
N ASP A 109 19.11 7.96 -8.71
CA ASP A 109 20.00 8.23 -9.83
C ASP A 109 20.23 7.00 -10.73
N GLY A 110 19.17 6.21 -10.96
CA GLY A 110 19.20 4.98 -11.75
C GLY A 110 19.84 3.77 -11.05
N ARG A 111 20.26 3.91 -9.78
CA ARG A 111 20.83 2.81 -8.99
C ARG A 111 19.80 2.27 -7.98
N PRO A 112 19.74 0.94 -7.79
CA PRO A 112 18.93 0.36 -6.73
C PRO A 112 19.57 0.65 -5.37
N GLU A 113 18.76 1.14 -4.43
CA GLU A 113 19.12 1.40 -3.04
C GLU A 113 18.09 0.74 -2.11
N SER A 114 18.40 0.70 -0.82
CA SER A 114 17.46 0.23 0.19
C SER A 114 17.61 0.99 1.51
N VAL A 115 16.51 1.33 2.15
CA VAL A 115 16.49 1.68 3.57
C VAL A 115 16.39 0.39 4.38
N ARG A 116 17.28 0.21 5.36
CA ARG A 116 17.28 -0.95 6.27
C ARG A 116 17.47 -0.53 7.73
N ALA A 117 17.08 -1.39 8.65
CA ALA A 117 17.46 -1.25 10.06
C ALA A 117 18.98 -1.32 10.22
N ALA A 118 19.50 -0.56 11.18
CA ALA A 118 20.90 -0.51 11.56
C ALA A 118 21.04 -0.05 13.02
N THR A 119 22.21 -0.27 13.60
CA THR A 119 22.69 0.49 14.77
C THR A 119 23.47 1.71 14.32
N GLY A 120 23.64 2.66 15.23
CA GLY A 120 24.48 3.82 14.99
C GLY A 120 25.93 3.47 14.70
N ASP A 121 26.45 2.37 15.26
CA ASP A 121 27.79 1.88 14.97
C ASP A 121 27.90 1.36 13.52
N GLU A 122 26.88 0.64 13.04
CA GLU A 122 26.82 0.16 11.65
C GLU A 122 26.75 1.29 10.63
N THR A 123 26.23 2.47 10.99
CA THR A 123 26.21 3.63 10.10
C THR A 123 27.61 4.18 9.77
N GLY A 124 28.60 3.90 10.64
CA GLY A 124 29.94 4.49 10.57
C GLY A 124 30.01 5.96 11.00
N LEU A 125 28.92 6.54 11.50
CA LEU A 125 28.84 7.93 11.91
C LEU A 125 29.08 8.07 13.42
N LYS A 126 30.20 8.70 13.80
CA LYS A 126 30.65 8.84 15.20
C LYS A 126 29.58 9.40 16.14
N TRP A 127 28.77 10.35 15.67
CA TRP A 127 27.72 10.99 16.48
C TRP A 127 26.49 10.09 16.71
N LEU A 128 26.32 9.05 15.90
CA LEU A 128 25.26 8.07 16.06
C LEU A 128 25.72 6.85 16.87
N ALA A 129 27.02 6.70 17.11
CA ALA A 129 27.60 5.55 17.81
C ALA A 129 26.88 5.22 19.12
N GLY A 130 26.66 3.92 19.36
CA GLY A 130 25.91 3.41 20.51
C GLY A 130 24.38 3.57 20.46
N LYS A 131 23.81 4.23 19.43
CA LYS A 131 22.35 4.24 19.23
C LYS A 131 21.89 2.92 18.62
N GLN A 132 20.74 2.42 19.06
CA GLN A 132 20.22 1.12 18.60
C GLN A 132 19.05 1.23 17.63
N ASN A 133 18.33 2.35 17.61
CA ASN A 133 17.17 2.55 16.76
C ASN A 133 17.56 3.47 15.59
N CYS A 134 18.13 2.87 14.55
CA CYS A 134 18.57 3.60 13.37
C CYS A 134 18.12 2.92 12.07
N LEU A 135 18.06 3.73 11.03
CA LEU A 135 17.94 3.32 9.64
C LEU A 135 19.19 3.76 8.88
N MET A 136 19.50 3.02 7.82
CA MET A 136 20.62 3.32 6.96
C MET A 136 20.26 3.04 5.50
N ILE A 137 20.73 3.93 4.60
CA ILE A 137 20.67 3.70 3.15
C ILE A 137 22.01 3.14 2.68
N GLN A 138 23.09 3.88 2.97
CA GLN A 138 24.47 3.51 2.70
C GLN A 138 25.34 3.80 3.92
N GLN A 139 26.55 3.26 3.93
CA GLN A 139 27.53 3.66 4.94
C GLN A 139 27.78 5.18 4.85
N GLY A 140 27.69 5.87 5.99
CA GLY A 140 27.71 7.33 6.04
C GLY A 140 26.36 8.03 5.84
N GLU A 141 25.31 7.31 5.45
CA GLU A 141 23.93 7.80 5.34
C GLU A 141 23.03 7.09 6.38
N GLY A 142 23.27 7.41 7.65
CA GLY A 142 22.56 6.87 8.80
C GLY A 142 21.65 7.88 9.50
N PHE A 143 20.52 7.41 10.01
CA PHE A 143 19.49 8.23 10.63
C PHE A 143 18.93 7.49 11.85
N CYS A 144 18.95 8.10 13.03
CA CYS A 144 18.49 7.47 14.26
C CYS A 144 17.31 8.21 14.88
N ARG A 145 16.62 7.52 15.80
CA ARG A 145 15.69 8.12 16.75
C ARG A 145 16.10 7.76 18.17
N ASP A 146 15.69 8.61 19.11
CA ASP A 146 15.97 8.43 20.54
C ASP A 146 14.86 7.63 21.25
N ASP A 147 13.76 7.33 20.57
CA ASP A 147 12.73 6.45 21.11
C ASP A 147 13.28 5.02 21.20
N LEU A 148 13.78 4.67 22.39
CA LEU A 148 14.24 3.33 22.75
C LEU A 148 13.10 2.31 22.82
N THR A 149 11.97 2.53 22.15
CA THR A 149 10.93 1.50 22.07
C THR A 149 11.55 0.34 21.29
N PRO A 150 11.82 -0.82 21.93
CA PRO A 150 12.57 -1.88 21.27
C PRO A 150 11.74 -2.39 20.11
N LYS A 151 12.16 -2.08 18.88
CA LYS A 151 11.58 -2.71 17.70
C LYS A 151 12.10 -4.15 17.67
N ALA A 152 11.17 -5.10 17.55
CA ALA A 152 11.42 -6.52 17.73
C ALA A 152 12.75 -6.99 17.07
N PRO A 153 13.51 -7.88 17.73
CA PRO A 153 14.77 -8.36 17.19
C PRO A 153 14.55 -9.04 15.84
N VAL A 154 15.36 -8.67 14.85
CA VAL A 154 15.51 -9.41 13.61
C VAL A 154 16.03 -10.80 13.99
N ALA A 155 15.22 -11.83 13.80
CA ALA A 155 15.63 -13.21 14.01
C ALA A 155 16.73 -13.54 12.98
N LYS A 156 17.87 -14.03 13.48
CA LYS A 156 18.99 -14.51 12.67
C LYS A 156 18.62 -15.76 11.87
#